data_AF-A0A4Q3J8T5-F1
#
_entry.id   AF-A0A4Q3J8T5-F1
#
_cell.length_a   1.000
_cell.length_b   1.000
_cell.length_c   1.000
_cell.angle_alpha   90.00
_cell.angle_beta   90.00
_cell.angle_gamma   90.00
#
_symmetry.space_group_name_H-M   'P 1'
#
loop_
_entity.id
_entity.type
_entity.pdbx_description
1 polymer ?
#
loop_
_entity_poly.entity_id
_entity_poly.type
_entity_poly.pdbx_seq_one_letter_code
_entity_poly.pdbx_strand_id
1 'polypeptide(L)'
;MAGRNFLFALDSHDVALTRLLETAARVTGFLKGVPGGPLPGWHVPGADNSALYKELYRRLEATYPDAGQPFYAVRLWTNFIWQPAYLAVISAHAHGAVPELAGMTQQIKGIDVSGFRLPPGPQHKGDLEDRIAHAGAQLRALADTMLVEINALTKLKRVPALRLLADRMLTLMLRLPS
;
A
#
# COMPACT_ATOMS: atom_id res chain seq x y z
N MET A 1 15.88 33.68 -31.65
CA MET A 1 15.53 32.26 -31.83
C MET A 1 15.21 31.68 -30.46
N ALA A 2 13.93 31.38 -30.20
CA ALA A 2 13.47 30.85 -28.93
C ALA A 2 13.70 29.33 -28.91
N GLY A 3 14.65 28.88 -28.08
CA GLY A 3 14.80 27.47 -27.75
C GLY A 3 13.61 27.02 -26.91
N ARG A 4 12.64 26.37 -27.54
CA ARG A 4 11.58 25.63 -26.82
C ARG A 4 12.21 24.41 -26.16
N ASN A 5 12.47 24.50 -24.86
CA ASN A 5 12.82 23.34 -24.03
C ASN A 5 11.54 22.53 -23.76
N PHE A 6 11.34 21.45 -24.53
CA PHE A 6 10.31 20.43 -24.32
C PHE A 6 10.81 19.31 -23.38
N LEU A 7 11.28 19.68 -22.19
CA LEU A 7 11.52 18.72 -21.12
C LEU A 7 10.59 19.08 -19.97
N PHE A 8 9.57 18.23 -19.80
CA PHE A 8 8.57 18.23 -18.75
C PHE A 8 9.03 19.02 -17.53
N ALA A 9 8.35 20.13 -17.24
CA ALA A 9 8.39 20.69 -15.91
C ALA A 9 7.80 19.62 -14.99
N LEU A 10 8.66 18.73 -14.46
CA LEU A 10 8.33 17.85 -13.35
C LEU A 10 7.70 18.76 -12.31
N ASP A 11 6.40 18.61 -12.08
CA ASP A 11 5.74 19.44 -11.11
C ASP A 11 6.34 19.12 -9.72
N SER A 12 6.12 19.98 -8.74
CA SER A 12 6.67 19.77 -7.39
C SER A 12 6.17 18.44 -6.78
N HIS A 13 5.05 17.89 -7.25
CA HIS A 13 4.46 16.66 -6.77
C HIS A 13 5.10 15.41 -7.39
N ASP A 14 5.44 15.43 -8.68
CA ASP A 14 6.19 14.38 -9.39
C ASP A 14 7.55 14.18 -8.76
N VAL A 15 8.25 15.28 -8.45
CA VAL A 15 9.54 15.24 -7.75
C VAL A 15 9.37 14.69 -6.34
N ALA A 16 8.35 15.14 -5.60
CA ALA A 16 8.09 14.66 -4.24
C ALA A 16 7.72 13.17 -4.21
N LEU A 17 6.94 12.70 -5.18
CA LEU A 17 6.59 11.30 -5.33
C LEU A 17 7.82 10.46 -5.69
N THR A 18 8.64 10.91 -6.63
CA THR A 18 9.88 10.20 -7.02
C THR A 18 10.79 10.02 -5.80
N ARG A 19 11.00 11.07 -5.01
CA ARG A 19 11.79 11.00 -3.76
C ARG A 19 11.21 10.05 -2.72
N LEU A 20 9.88 9.98 -2.59
CA LEU A 20 9.22 9.03 -1.70
C LEU A 20 9.50 7.59 -2.15
N LEU A 21 9.34 7.30 -3.44
CA LEU A 21 9.55 5.96 -4.01
C LEU A 21 11.01 5.52 -3.86
N GLU A 22 11.96 6.42 -4.13
CA GLU A 22 13.39 6.19 -3.89
C GLU A 22 13.71 5.95 -2.42
N THR A 23 13.11 6.74 -1.52
CA THR A 23 13.28 6.56 -0.07
C THR A 23 12.72 5.22 0.39
N ALA A 24 11.54 4.82 -0.09
CA ALA A 24 10.97 3.51 0.19
C ALA A 24 11.85 2.36 -0.29
N ALA A 25 12.38 2.45 -1.51
CA ALA A 25 13.29 1.46 -2.06
C ALA A 25 14.61 1.40 -1.27
N ARG A 26 15.18 2.55 -0.87
CA ARG A 26 16.43 2.63 -0.09
C ARG A 26 16.26 2.06 1.32
N VAL A 27 15.17 2.42 2.01
CA VAL A 27 14.93 2.00 3.40
C VAL A 27 14.66 0.49 3.50
N THR A 28 13.98 -0.08 2.51
CA THR A 28 13.51 -1.48 2.59
C THR A 28 14.33 -2.45 1.73
N GLY A 29 14.89 -2.01 0.61
CA GLY A 29 15.46 -2.86 -0.43
C GLY A 29 14.44 -3.62 -1.30
N PHE A 30 13.17 -3.70 -0.88
CA PHE A 30 12.14 -4.52 -1.55
C PHE A 30 10.81 -3.81 -1.85
N LEU A 31 10.46 -2.72 -1.16
CA LEU A 31 9.26 -1.96 -1.46
C LEU A 31 9.48 -1.12 -2.72
N LYS A 32 8.99 -1.62 -3.85
CA LYS A 32 9.15 -1.01 -5.17
C LYS A 32 7.81 -0.51 -5.69
N GLY A 33 7.72 0.81 -5.90
CA GLY A 33 6.58 1.45 -6.54
C GLY A 33 7.00 2.27 -7.75
N VAL A 34 6.04 2.60 -8.60
CA VAL A 34 6.25 3.47 -9.76
C VAL A 34 5.16 4.55 -9.82
N PRO A 35 5.45 5.76 -10.35
CA PRO A 35 4.43 6.79 -10.48
C PRO A 35 3.27 6.39 -11.41
N GLY A 36 2.08 6.88 -11.06
CA GLY A 36 0.92 6.92 -11.94
C GLY A 36 -0.34 6.30 -11.34
N GLY A 37 -1.41 6.39 -12.12
CA GLY A 37 -2.74 5.88 -11.73
C GLY A 37 -2.92 4.37 -11.90
N PRO A 38 -4.16 3.88 -11.71
CA PRO A 38 -4.51 2.47 -11.84
C PRO A 38 -4.19 1.91 -13.23
N LEU A 39 -3.80 0.62 -13.27
CA LEU A 39 -3.69 -0.16 -14.50
C LEU A 39 -4.75 -1.28 -14.51
N PRO A 40 -5.15 -1.79 -15.68
CA PRO A 40 -6.06 -2.92 -15.76
C PRO A 40 -5.57 -4.12 -14.95
N GLY A 41 -6.47 -4.72 -14.15
CA GLY A 41 -6.16 -5.90 -13.33
C GLY A 41 -5.38 -5.61 -12.04
N TRP A 42 -5.12 -4.35 -11.71
CA TRP A 42 -4.56 -3.96 -10.42
C TRP A 42 -5.68 -3.74 -9.40
N HIS A 43 -5.38 -4.01 -8.14
CA HIS A 43 -6.26 -3.68 -7.03
C HIS A 43 -6.34 -2.16 -6.87
N VAL A 44 -7.56 -1.63 -6.81
CA VAL A 44 -7.84 -0.21 -6.59
C VAL A 44 -8.74 -0.09 -5.36
N PRO A 45 -8.25 0.43 -4.21
CA PRO A 45 -9.05 0.48 -2.98
C PRO A 45 -10.41 1.15 -3.20
N GLY A 46 -11.49 0.46 -2.79
CA GLY A 46 -12.87 0.98 -2.88
C GLY A 46 -13.53 0.82 -4.26
N ALA A 47 -12.82 0.31 -5.27
CA ALA A 47 -13.41 -0.07 -6.55
C ALA A 47 -14.02 -1.49 -6.49
N ASP A 48 -14.66 -1.93 -7.59
CA ASP A 48 -15.04 -3.33 -7.74
C ASP A 48 -13.81 -4.21 -8.01
N ASN A 49 -13.24 -4.76 -6.94
CA ASN A 49 -12.13 -5.71 -6.96
C ASN A 49 -12.59 -7.18 -6.89
N SER A 50 -13.89 -7.46 -7.05
CA SER A 50 -14.46 -8.77 -6.73
C SER A 50 -13.84 -9.92 -7.53
N ALA A 51 -13.66 -9.75 -8.85
CA ALA A 51 -13.01 -10.73 -9.72
C ALA A 51 -11.56 -10.99 -9.31
N LEU A 52 -10.86 -9.92 -8.93
CA LEU A 52 -9.46 -9.95 -8.51
C LEU A 52 -9.28 -10.73 -7.19
N TYR A 53 -10.11 -10.46 -6.18
CA TYR A 53 -10.07 -11.18 -4.91
C TYR A 53 -10.45 -12.66 -5.08
N LYS A 54 -11.49 -12.95 -5.89
CA LYS A 54 -11.91 -14.34 -6.18
C LYS A 54 -10.79 -15.14 -6.82
N GLU A 55 -10.11 -14.57 -7.80
CA GLU A 55 -9.01 -15.25 -8.48
C GLU A 55 -7.82 -15.49 -7.54
N LEU A 56 -7.45 -14.51 -6.71
CA LEU A 56 -6.38 -14.70 -5.73
C LEU A 56 -6.76 -15.76 -4.68
N TYR A 57 -8.00 -15.75 -4.18
CA TYR A 57 -8.49 -16.76 -3.23
C TYR A 57 -8.42 -18.16 -3.83
N ARG A 58 -8.89 -18.33 -5.07
CA ARG A 58 -8.84 -19.62 -5.79
C ARG A 58 -7.40 -20.13 -5.95
N ARG A 59 -6.45 -19.25 -6.23
CA ARG A 59 -5.02 -19.62 -6.32
C ARG A 59 -4.45 -20.03 -4.96
N LEU A 60 -4.84 -19.34 -3.89
CA LEU A 60 -4.44 -19.71 -2.53
C LEU A 60 -4.96 -21.09 -2.14
N GLU A 61 -6.23 -21.37 -2.43
CA GLU A 61 -6.84 -22.68 -2.20
C GLU A 61 -6.16 -23.79 -3.02
N ALA A 62 -5.88 -23.54 -4.30
CA ALA A 62 -5.16 -24.50 -5.13
C ALA A 62 -3.71 -24.74 -4.67
N THR A 63 -3.06 -23.74 -4.08
CA THR A 63 -1.66 -23.85 -3.61
C THR A 63 -1.57 -24.52 -2.24
N TYR A 64 -2.57 -24.31 -1.38
CA TYR A 64 -2.58 -24.78 0.01
C TYR A 64 -3.89 -25.50 0.36
N PRO A 65 -4.25 -26.60 -0.31
CA PRO A 65 -5.58 -27.21 -0.23
C PRO A 65 -6.01 -27.60 1.19
N ASP A 66 -5.06 -27.97 2.05
CA ASP A 66 -5.31 -28.42 3.41
C ASP A 66 -5.36 -27.30 4.46
N ALA A 67 -5.10 -26.04 4.08
CA ALA A 67 -4.97 -24.92 5.03
C ALA A 67 -6.31 -24.30 5.44
N GLY A 68 -7.33 -24.42 4.58
CA GLY A 68 -8.70 -24.00 4.86
C GLY A 68 -8.95 -22.49 4.88
N GLN A 69 -10.24 -22.13 4.98
CA GLN A 69 -10.72 -20.76 4.84
C GLN A 69 -10.03 -19.72 5.75
N PRO A 70 -9.79 -19.97 7.05
CA PRO A 70 -9.16 -18.97 7.91
C PRO A 70 -7.76 -18.57 7.42
N PHE A 71 -6.98 -19.55 6.91
CA PHE A 71 -5.66 -19.28 6.35
C PHE A 71 -5.76 -18.41 5.10
N TYR A 72 -6.66 -18.73 4.17
CA TYR A 72 -6.83 -17.96 2.93
C TYR A 72 -7.25 -16.51 3.22
N ALA A 73 -8.18 -16.31 4.17
CA ALA A 73 -8.61 -14.97 4.59
C ALA A 73 -7.46 -14.14 5.19
N VAL A 74 -6.65 -14.74 6.06
CA VAL A 74 -5.45 -14.10 6.62
C VAL A 74 -4.41 -13.82 5.53
N ARG A 75 -4.24 -14.72 4.56
CA ARG A 75 -3.27 -14.54 3.49
C ARG A 75 -3.68 -13.43 2.51
N LEU A 76 -4.97 -13.34 2.16
CA LEU A 76 -5.50 -12.19 1.43
C LEU A 76 -5.19 -10.88 2.16
N TRP A 77 -5.54 -10.80 3.45
CA TRP A 77 -5.28 -9.61 4.26
C TRP A 77 -3.81 -9.22 4.26
N THR A 78 -2.94 -10.14 4.68
CA THR A 78 -1.51 -9.88 4.83
C THR A 78 -0.83 -9.53 3.50
N ASN A 79 -1.28 -10.11 2.38
CA ASN A 79 -0.82 -9.74 1.05
C ASN A 79 -1.17 -8.28 0.70
N PHE A 80 -2.40 -7.82 0.95
CA PHE A 80 -2.78 -6.45 0.57
C PHE A 80 -2.31 -5.38 1.54
N ILE A 81 -2.33 -5.64 2.85
CA ILE A 81 -2.07 -4.59 3.86
C ILE A 81 -0.57 -4.39 4.14
N TRP A 82 0.25 -5.39 3.81
CA TRP A 82 1.53 -5.22 3.15
C TRP A 82 2.19 -3.84 2.97
N GLN A 83 2.18 -3.45 1.71
CA GLN A 83 2.81 -2.27 1.15
C GLN A 83 2.23 -0.96 1.72
N PRO A 84 0.90 -0.82 1.95
CA PRO A 84 0.34 0.41 2.55
C PRO A 84 0.91 0.69 3.93
N ALA A 85 1.09 -0.33 4.77
CA ALA A 85 1.64 -0.15 6.12
C ALA A 85 3.10 0.32 6.08
N TYR A 86 3.92 -0.29 5.21
CA TYR A 86 5.30 0.14 5.01
C TYR A 86 5.36 1.57 4.48
N LEU A 87 4.55 1.89 3.46
CA LEU A 87 4.55 3.21 2.85
C LEU A 87 4.10 4.30 3.83
N ALA A 88 3.09 4.04 4.66
CA ALA A 88 2.64 4.95 5.72
C ALA A 88 3.79 5.28 6.69
N VAL A 89 4.47 4.25 7.21
CA VAL A 89 5.61 4.40 8.13
C VAL A 89 6.77 5.16 7.48
N ILE A 90 7.17 4.76 6.27
CA ILE A 90 8.29 5.39 5.55
C ILE A 90 7.97 6.85 5.22
N SER A 91 6.74 7.14 4.81
CA SER A 91 6.32 8.49 4.46
C SER A 91 6.41 9.45 5.65
N ALA A 92 5.95 9.02 6.83
CA ALA A 92 5.98 9.82 8.05
C ALA A 92 7.39 9.99 8.63
N HIS A 93 8.16 8.89 8.72
CA HIS A 93 9.43 8.86 9.44
C HIS A 93 10.65 9.20 8.58
N ALA A 94 10.74 8.66 7.37
CA ALA A 94 11.96 8.73 6.56
C ALA A 94 11.87 9.74 5.40
N HIS A 95 10.69 9.88 4.78
CA HIS A 95 10.49 10.83 3.68
C HIS A 95 10.13 12.24 4.17
N GLY A 96 9.45 12.33 5.31
CA GLY A 96 9.11 13.62 5.94
C GLY A 96 7.85 14.29 5.38
N ALA A 97 7.05 13.57 4.59
CA ALA A 97 5.75 14.01 4.09
C ALA A 97 4.88 12.79 3.77
N VAL A 98 3.57 12.90 3.91
CA VAL A 98 2.63 11.77 3.73
C VAL A 98 1.81 12.01 2.46
N PRO A 99 1.90 11.16 1.42
CA PRO A 99 1.06 11.31 0.23
C PRO A 99 -0.38 10.87 0.52
N GLU A 100 -1.27 11.05 -0.46
CA GLU A 100 -2.61 10.45 -0.46
C GLU A 100 -2.51 8.94 -0.72
N LEU A 101 -2.46 8.13 0.34
CA LEU A 101 -2.36 6.68 0.27
C LEU A 101 -3.60 6.03 -0.34
N ALA A 102 -4.77 6.67 -0.30
CA ALA A 102 -5.99 6.14 -0.92
C ALA A 102 -5.83 5.94 -2.45
N GLY A 103 -4.94 6.70 -3.09
CA GLY A 103 -4.61 6.53 -4.51
C GLY A 103 -3.70 5.34 -4.82
N MET A 104 -3.26 4.59 -3.81
CA MET A 104 -2.34 3.47 -3.98
C MET A 104 -3.04 2.27 -4.63
N THR A 105 -2.51 1.83 -5.77
CA THR A 105 -2.99 0.64 -6.48
C THR A 105 -1.95 -0.46 -6.43
N GLN A 106 -2.37 -1.73 -6.39
CA GLN A 106 -1.48 -2.85 -6.11
C GLN A 106 -1.55 -3.96 -7.15
N GLN A 107 -0.40 -4.54 -7.47
CA GLN A 107 -0.29 -5.61 -8.45
C GLN A 107 -0.35 -7.00 -7.79
N ILE A 108 -1.12 -7.91 -8.37
CA ILE A 108 -1.07 -9.33 -8.02
C ILE A 108 -0.07 -10.05 -8.91
N LYS A 109 0.74 -10.91 -8.30
CA LYS A 109 1.72 -11.78 -8.95
C LYS A 109 1.60 -13.19 -8.38
N GLY A 110 0.97 -14.09 -9.12
CA GLY A 110 0.68 -15.44 -8.63
C GLY A 110 -0.25 -15.40 -7.42
N ILE A 111 0.27 -15.81 -6.26
CA ILE A 111 -0.42 -15.80 -4.94
C ILE A 111 0.01 -14.64 -4.04
N ASP A 112 0.86 -13.74 -4.52
CA ASP A 112 1.36 -12.59 -3.75
C ASP A 112 0.85 -11.26 -4.34
N VAL A 113 0.88 -10.22 -3.52
CA VAL A 113 0.66 -8.84 -3.93
C VAL A 113 1.99 -8.11 -3.77
N SER A 114 2.56 -7.67 -4.89
CA SER A 114 3.88 -7.03 -4.91
C SER A 114 4.05 -6.10 -6.09
N GLY A 115 4.30 -4.83 -5.79
CA GLY A 115 4.35 -3.73 -6.74
C GLY A 115 3.16 -2.82 -6.53
N PHE A 116 3.41 -1.51 -6.49
CA PHE A 116 2.34 -0.51 -6.36
C PHE A 116 2.55 0.65 -7.31
N ARG A 117 1.45 1.36 -7.58
CA ARG A 117 1.45 2.66 -8.23
C ARG A 117 0.79 3.68 -7.33
N LEU A 118 1.28 4.90 -7.39
CA LEU A 118 0.72 6.03 -6.69
C LEU A 118 0.70 7.23 -7.65
N PRO A 119 -0.42 7.94 -7.80
CA PRO A 119 -0.46 9.15 -8.62
C PRO A 119 0.35 10.27 -7.94
N PRO A 120 1.00 11.16 -8.71
CA PRO A 120 1.55 12.39 -8.16
C PRO A 120 0.41 13.24 -7.57
N GLY A 121 0.70 13.92 -6.46
CA GLY A 121 -0.28 14.72 -5.76
C GLY A 121 0.32 15.43 -4.55
N PRO A 122 -0.50 16.24 -3.84
CA PRO A 122 -0.07 16.91 -2.63
C PRO A 122 0.38 15.89 -1.58
N GLN A 123 1.38 16.28 -0.79
CA GLN A 123 1.84 15.49 0.36
C GLN A 123 1.69 16.33 1.61
N HIS A 124 1.05 15.76 2.62
CA HIS A 124 0.87 16.38 3.92
C HIS A 124 2.22 16.51 4.62
N LYS A 125 2.54 17.74 5.03
CA LYS A 125 3.73 18.09 5.81
C LYS A 125 3.29 18.60 7.17
N GLY A 126 4.17 18.47 8.15
CA GLY A 126 3.96 18.85 9.54
C GLY A 126 5.18 18.42 10.34
N ASP A 127 5.12 18.51 11.66
CA ASP A 127 6.10 17.83 12.50
C ASP A 127 5.94 16.30 12.43
N LEU A 128 6.76 15.57 13.18
CA LEU A 128 6.70 14.11 13.14
C LEU A 128 5.39 13.56 13.70
N GLU A 129 4.85 14.15 14.77
CA GLU A 129 3.62 13.68 15.42
C GLU A 129 2.42 13.87 14.50
N ASP A 130 2.31 15.04 13.85
CA ASP A 130 1.30 15.34 12.85
C ASP A 130 1.33 14.33 11.69
N ARG A 131 2.54 14.05 11.17
CA ARG A 131 2.71 13.09 10.07
C ARG A 131 2.35 11.67 10.48
N ILE A 132 2.70 11.24 11.70
CA ILE A 132 2.34 9.92 12.22
C ILE A 132 0.81 9.82 12.35
N ALA A 133 0.17 10.84 12.93
CA ALA A 133 -1.28 10.86 13.08
C ALA A 133 -1.98 10.80 11.71
N HIS A 134 -1.52 11.61 10.75
CA HIS A 134 -2.08 11.66 9.41
C HIS A 134 -1.89 10.34 8.64
N ALA A 135 -0.68 9.78 8.63
CA ALA A 135 -0.41 8.48 7.99
C ALA A 135 -1.20 7.34 8.64
N GLY A 136 -1.33 7.35 9.98
CA GLY A 136 -2.10 6.38 10.74
C GLY A 136 -3.60 6.43 10.40
N ALA A 137 -4.17 7.63 10.26
CA ALA A 137 -5.57 7.81 9.87
C ALA A 137 -5.83 7.29 8.45
N GLN A 138 -4.98 7.65 7.48
CA GLN A 138 -5.09 7.14 6.10
C GLN A 138 -4.93 5.61 6.03
N LEU A 139 -3.95 5.05 6.74
CA LEU A 139 -3.74 3.61 6.80
C LEU A 139 -4.92 2.88 7.44
N ARG A 140 -5.54 3.46 8.48
CA ARG A 140 -6.77 2.92 9.08
C ARG A 140 -7.91 2.88 8.07
N ALA A 141 -8.13 3.96 7.33
CA ALA A 141 -9.17 4.00 6.31
C ALA A 141 -8.95 2.93 5.23
N LEU A 142 -7.74 2.83 4.68
CA LEU A 142 -7.37 1.79 3.71
C LEU A 142 -7.56 0.37 4.27
N ALA A 143 -7.13 0.14 5.50
CA ALA A 143 -7.29 -1.13 6.21
C ALA A 143 -8.77 -1.51 6.32
N ASP A 144 -9.64 -0.57 6.69
CA ASP A 144 -11.08 -0.82 6.79
C ASP A 144 -11.70 -1.06 5.40
N THR A 145 -11.30 -0.32 4.36
CA THR A 145 -11.73 -0.57 2.97
C THR A 145 -11.36 -1.98 2.50
N MET A 146 -10.09 -2.38 2.62
CA MET A 146 -9.64 -3.72 2.21
C MET A 146 -10.31 -4.82 3.02
N LEU A 147 -10.59 -4.58 4.30
CA LEU A 147 -11.29 -5.54 5.13
C LEU A 147 -12.75 -5.74 4.70
N VAL A 148 -13.44 -4.68 4.26
CA VAL A 148 -14.78 -4.77 3.66
C VAL A 148 -14.73 -5.59 2.37
N GLU A 149 -13.77 -5.31 1.48
CA GLU A 149 -13.60 -6.04 0.22
C GLU A 149 -13.33 -7.53 0.45
N ILE A 150 -12.44 -7.87 1.39
CA ILE A 150 -12.17 -9.26 1.76
C ILE A 150 -13.41 -9.93 2.35
N ASN A 151 -14.12 -9.25 3.26
CA ASN A 151 -15.33 -9.79 3.90
C ASN A 151 -16.50 -9.99 2.93
N ALA A 152 -16.52 -9.29 1.80
CA ALA A 152 -17.47 -9.55 0.72
C ALA A 152 -17.24 -10.92 0.07
N LEU A 153 -16.04 -11.49 0.17
CA LEU A 153 -15.69 -12.81 -0.36
C LEU A 153 -15.60 -13.89 0.74
N THR A 154 -14.93 -13.59 1.85
CA THR A 154 -14.59 -14.57 2.88
C THR A 154 -14.46 -13.92 4.25
N LYS A 155 -14.89 -14.61 5.32
CA LYS A 155 -14.98 -13.99 6.65
C LYS A 155 -13.59 -13.80 7.26
N LEU A 156 -13.28 -12.56 7.64
CA LEU A 156 -12.13 -12.18 8.46
C LEU A 156 -12.57 -11.20 9.55
N LYS A 157 -12.42 -11.61 10.81
CA LYS A 157 -12.74 -10.74 11.95
C LYS A 157 -11.78 -9.55 11.99
N ARG A 158 -12.34 -8.36 12.22
CA ARG A 158 -11.59 -7.09 12.28
C ARG A 158 -10.48 -7.08 13.32
N VAL A 159 -10.77 -7.53 14.55
CA VAL A 159 -9.80 -7.48 15.65
C VAL A 159 -8.51 -8.26 15.33
N PRO A 160 -8.56 -9.54 14.90
CA PRO A 160 -7.37 -10.25 14.42
C PRO A 160 -6.65 -9.56 13.25
N ALA A 161 -7.38 -9.04 12.26
CA ALA A 161 -6.79 -8.34 11.12
C ALA A 161 -5.99 -7.10 11.56
N LEU A 162 -6.55 -6.32 12.48
CA LEU A 162 -5.88 -5.13 13.03
C LEU A 162 -4.71 -5.47 13.94
N ARG A 163 -4.75 -6.58 14.68
CA ARG A 163 -3.60 -7.07 15.45
C ARG A 163 -2.44 -7.44 14.53
N LEU A 164 -2.70 -8.19 13.46
CA LEU A 164 -1.68 -8.51 12.45
C LEU A 164 -1.06 -7.26 11.79
N LEU A 165 -1.86 -6.21 11.62
CA LEU A 165 -1.36 -4.91 11.16
C LEU A 165 -0.47 -4.27 12.24
N ALA A 166 -0.93 -4.20 13.49
CA ALA A 166 -0.17 -3.61 14.59
C ALA A 166 1.17 -4.33 14.83
N ASP A 167 1.19 -5.67 14.83
CA ASP A 167 2.40 -6.47 15.01
C ASP A 167 3.44 -6.17 13.91
N ARG A 168 2.96 -5.94 12.68
CA ARG A 168 3.80 -5.55 11.56
C ARG A 168 4.31 -4.12 11.67
N MET A 169 3.47 -3.19 12.14
CA MET A 169 3.90 -1.81 12.43
C MET A 169 4.99 -1.79 13.50
N LEU A 170 4.86 -2.59 14.56
CA LEU A 170 5.89 -2.71 15.59
C LEU A 170 7.21 -3.21 15.01
N THR A 171 7.15 -4.29 14.21
CA THR A 171 8.34 -4.85 13.54
C THR A 171 9.03 -3.82 12.63
N LEU A 172 8.24 -2.99 11.95
CA LEU A 172 8.73 -1.91 11.09
C LEU A 172 9.45 -0.82 11.88
N MET A 173 8.83 -0.35 12.96
CA MET A 173 9.38 0.72 13.80
C MET A 173 10.71 0.30 14.44
N LEU A 174 10.87 -0.98 14.81
CA LEU A 174 12.14 -1.51 15.31
C LEU A 174 13.28 -1.54 14.28
N ARG A 175 12.96 -1.44 12.98
CA ARG A 175 13.93 -1.49 11.88
C ARG A 175 14.24 -0.12 11.27
N LEU A 176 13.48 0.91 11.62
CA LEU A 176 13.78 2.26 11.19
C LEU A 176 14.88 2.85 12.07
N PRO A 177 15.95 3.41 11.50
CA PRO A 177 16.86 4.25 12.28
C PRO A 177 16.07 5.46 12.79
N SER A 178 16.17 5.71 14.10
CA SER A 178 15.63 6.88 14.80
C SER A 178 16.26 8.19 14.35
#